data_AF-A0A968MTA8-F1
#
_entry.id   AF-A0A968MTA8-F1
#
_cell.length_a   1.000
_cell.length_b   1.000
_cell.length_c   1.000
_cell.angle_alpha   90.00
_cell.angle_beta   90.00
_cell.angle_gamma   90.00
#
_symmetry.space_group_name_H-M   'P 1'
#
loop_
_entity.id
_entity.type
_entity.pdbx_description
1 polymer ?
#
loop_
_entity_poly.entity_id
_entity_poly.type
_entity_poly.pdbx_seq_one_letter_code
_entity_poly.pdbx_strand_id
1 'polypeptide(L)'
;MFRSFLFAVSVGIIAFLFPREGRFPYEFQKSKPWIHPDLYAPFDFPVLKTVEELRTEKDSLIQQFRPYFNYTEGIDSVQLELFKQAFLHQWESYKKDSAEFRNKNKRQLVQSYFRM
;
A
#
# COMPACT_ATOMS: atom_id res chain seq x y z
N MET A 1 -51.57 -27.16 -38.18
CA MET A 1 -50.67 -27.99 -39.01
C MET A 1 -49.58 -27.15 -39.71
N PHE A 2 -49.92 -26.15 -40.53
CA PHE A 2 -48.91 -25.31 -41.22
C PHE A 2 -47.91 -24.60 -40.29
N ARG A 3 -48.41 -23.98 -39.20
CA ARG A 3 -47.56 -23.32 -38.19
C ARG A 3 -46.58 -24.30 -37.52
N SER A 4 -47.03 -25.52 -37.24
CA SER A 4 -46.22 -26.57 -36.62
C SER A 4 -45.14 -27.09 -37.59
N PHE A 5 -45.46 -27.20 -38.88
CA PHE A 5 -44.50 -27.57 -39.91
C PHE A 5 -43.39 -26.52 -40.07
N LEU A 6 -43.76 -25.23 -40.16
CA LEU A 6 -42.79 -24.13 -40.22
C LEU A 6 -41.87 -24.10 -39.00
N PHE A 7 -42.42 -24.38 -37.81
CA PHE A 7 -41.63 -24.48 -36.59
C PHE A 7 -40.61 -25.62 -36.65
N ALA A 8 -41.02 -26.82 -37.07
CA ALA A 8 -40.13 -27.96 -37.19
C ALA A 8 -39.00 -27.72 -38.21
N VAL A 9 -39.33 -27.12 -39.36
CA VAL A 9 -38.34 -26.75 -40.39
C VAL A 9 -37.35 -25.71 -39.86
N SER A 10 -37.84 -24.68 -39.17
CA SER A 10 -36.98 -23.64 -38.57
C SER A 10 -35.99 -24.22 -37.55
N VAL A 11 -36.46 -25.10 -36.66
CA VAL A 11 -35.59 -25.80 -35.69
C VAL A 11 -34.53 -26.65 -36.41
N GLY A 12 -34.91 -27.37 -37.47
CA GLY A 12 -33.98 -28.16 -38.27
C GLY A 12 -32.91 -27.31 -38.95
N ILE A 13 -33.30 -26.16 -39.51
CA ILE A 13 -32.38 -25.20 -40.15
C ILE A 13 -31.40 -24.63 -39.12
N ILE A 14 -31.90 -24.18 -37.96
CA ILE A 14 -31.06 -23.64 -36.89
C ILE A 14 -30.08 -24.69 -36.39
N ALA A 15 -30.53 -25.93 -36.16
CA ALA A 15 -29.66 -27.02 -35.70
C ALA A 15 -28.61 -27.43 -36.75
N PHE A 16 -28.93 -27.31 -38.04
CA PHE A 16 -27.99 -27.57 -39.13
C PHE A 16 -26.94 -26.47 -39.28
N LEU A 17 -27.35 -25.21 -39.16
CA LEU A 17 -26.46 -24.04 -39.21
C LEU A 17 -25.66 -23.85 -37.92
N PHE A 18 -26.06 -24.50 -36.82
CA PHE A 18 -25.35 -24.40 -35.56
C PHE A 18 -23.93 -24.93 -35.73
N PRO A 19 -22.88 -24.11 -35.55
CA PRO A 19 -21.52 -24.54 -35.75
C PRO A 19 -21.21 -25.68 -34.79
N ARG A 20 -20.98 -26.88 -35.32
CA ARG A 20 -20.51 -28.02 -34.56
C ARG A 20 -19.05 -27.76 -34.19
N GLU A 21 -18.89 -27.23 -32.98
CA GLU A 21 -17.65 -27.04 -32.21
C GLU A 21 -16.87 -25.74 -32.47
N GLY A 22 -16.74 -24.96 -31.39
CA GLY A 22 -15.52 -24.21 -31.13
C GLY A 22 -14.44 -25.22 -30.76
N ARG A 23 -13.68 -25.68 -31.76
CA ARG A 23 -12.50 -26.53 -31.51
C ARG A 23 -11.54 -25.72 -30.67
N PHE A 24 -11.33 -26.12 -29.42
CA PHE A 24 -10.28 -25.52 -28.59
C PHE A 24 -8.95 -25.80 -29.30
N PRO A 25 -8.23 -24.79 -29.81
CA PRO A 25 -7.06 -25.02 -30.66
C PRO A 25 -5.86 -25.59 -29.88
N TYR A 26 -6.00 -25.72 -28.57
CA TYR A 26 -4.93 -26.16 -27.68
C TYR A 26 -5.10 -27.64 -27.36
N GLU A 27 -4.34 -28.47 -28.06
CA GLU A 27 -4.22 -29.90 -27.75
C GLU A 27 -3.18 -30.11 -26.65
N PHE A 28 -3.56 -30.82 -25.57
CA PHE A 28 -2.66 -31.21 -24.50
C PHE A 28 -2.16 -32.63 -24.72
N GLN A 29 -0.84 -32.80 -24.81
CA GLN A 29 -0.21 -34.12 -24.89
C GLN A 29 0.51 -34.43 -23.57
N LYS A 30 0.04 -35.47 -22.86
CA LYS A 30 0.68 -35.93 -21.63
C LYS A 30 2.14 -36.30 -21.91
N SER A 31 3.04 -35.96 -20.99
CA SER A 31 4.51 -36.18 -21.08
C SER A 31 5.28 -35.32 -22.08
N LYS A 32 4.65 -34.31 -22.69
CA LYS A 32 5.34 -33.31 -23.51
C LYS A 32 5.33 -31.93 -22.85
N PRO A 33 6.33 -31.08 -23.11
CA PRO A 33 6.31 -29.68 -22.67
C PRO A 33 5.09 -28.92 -23.21
N TRP A 34 4.66 -27.90 -22.49
CA TRP A 34 3.61 -26.99 -22.91
C TRP A 34 4.08 -26.18 -24.12
N ILE A 35 3.38 -26.29 -25.25
CA ILE A 35 3.78 -25.65 -26.53
C ILE A 35 2.99 -24.38 -26.86
N HIS A 36 1.95 -24.10 -26.08
CA HIS A 36 1.03 -23.01 -26.34
C HIS A 36 1.44 -21.76 -25.54
N PRO A 37 1.11 -20.55 -26.01
CA PRO A 37 1.34 -19.36 -25.23
C PRO A 37 0.53 -19.42 -23.93
N ASP A 38 1.08 -18.85 -22.87
CA ASP A 38 0.34 -18.66 -21.63
C ASP A 38 -0.85 -17.71 -21.88
N LEU A 39 -2.05 -18.16 -21.48
CA LEU A 39 -3.24 -17.34 -21.58
C LEU A 39 -3.31 -16.41 -20.37
N TYR A 40 -2.94 -15.15 -20.58
CA TYR A 40 -3.20 -14.08 -19.63
C TYR A 40 -4.60 -13.51 -19.87
N ALA A 41 -5.27 -13.09 -18.79
CA ALA A 41 -6.52 -12.36 -18.90
C ALA A 41 -6.28 -11.01 -19.61
N PRO A 42 -7.20 -10.52 -20.45
CA PRO A 42 -7.07 -9.22 -21.13
C PRO A 42 -7.27 -8.02 -20.18
N PHE A 43 -7.46 -8.27 -18.88
CA PHE A 43 -7.62 -7.25 -17.85
C PHE A 43 -7.17 -7.79 -16.49
N ASP A 44 -6.84 -6.88 -15.60
CA ASP A 44 -6.52 -7.18 -14.21
C ASP A 44 -7.79 -7.27 -13.37
N PHE A 45 -7.84 -8.23 -12.46
CA PHE A 45 -8.87 -8.31 -11.43
C PHE A 45 -8.38 -7.62 -10.15
N PRO A 46 -9.15 -6.71 -9.55
CA PRO A 46 -8.77 -6.11 -8.28
C PRO A 46 -8.86 -7.17 -7.17
N VAL A 47 -7.76 -7.34 -6.43
CA VAL A 47 -7.80 -8.12 -5.17
C VAL A 47 -8.31 -7.19 -4.08
N LEU A 48 -9.61 -7.29 -3.79
CA LEU A 48 -10.25 -6.49 -2.74
C LEU A 48 -9.82 -7.00 -1.37
N LYS A 49 -9.05 -6.20 -0.65
CA LYS A 49 -8.65 -6.45 0.73
C LYS A 49 -9.39 -5.53 1.68
N THR A 50 -9.67 -6.02 2.88
CA THR A 50 -10.22 -5.21 3.98
C THR A 50 -9.19 -4.20 4.49
N VAL A 51 -9.65 -3.18 5.20
CA VAL A 51 -8.76 -2.15 5.77
C VAL A 51 -7.84 -2.76 6.83
N GLU A 52 -8.37 -3.73 7.58
CA GLU A 52 -7.69 -4.46 8.64
C GLU A 52 -6.54 -5.33 8.10
N GLU A 53 -6.78 -6.03 6.99
CA GLU A 53 -5.75 -6.80 6.29
C GLU A 53 -4.63 -5.90 5.76
N LEU A 54 -4.99 -4.78 5.11
CA LEU A 54 -4.02 -3.81 4.61
C LEU A 54 -3.17 -3.21 5.72
N ARG A 55 -3.77 -2.93 6.88
CA ARG A 55 -3.04 -2.40 8.04
C ARG A 55 -2.05 -3.44 8.57
N THR A 56 -2.50 -4.67 8.74
CA THR A 56 -1.67 -5.77 9.24
C THR A 56 -0.49 -6.06 8.31
N GLU A 57 -0.73 -6.08 6.99
CA GLU A 57 0.34 -6.26 6.00
C GLU A 57 1.35 -5.11 6.05
N LYS A 58 0.90 -3.86 6.11
CA LYS A 58 1.79 -2.68 6.22
C LYS A 58 2.62 -2.73 7.49
N ASP A 59 2.00 -3.04 8.62
CA ASP A 59 2.68 -3.11 9.91
C ASP A 59 3.75 -4.22 9.89
N SER A 60 3.43 -5.39 9.30
CA SER A 60 4.40 -6.49 9.12
C SER A 60 5.56 -6.10 8.20
N LEU A 61 5.27 -5.43 7.08
CA LEU A 61 6.29 -4.94 6.16
C LEU A 61 7.22 -3.94 6.85
N ILE A 62 6.69 -2.99 7.61
CA ILE A 62 7.50 -2.00 8.35
C ILE A 62 8.36 -2.69 9.41
N GLN A 63 7.83 -3.67 10.13
CA GLN A 63 8.60 -4.42 11.14
C GLN A 63 9.77 -5.17 10.53
N GLN A 64 9.61 -5.70 9.31
CA GLN A 64 10.65 -6.45 8.61
C GLN A 64 11.52 -5.57 7.71
N PHE A 65 11.15 -4.30 7.53
CA PHE A 65 11.83 -3.39 6.63
C PHE A 65 13.23 -3.06 7.15
N ARG A 66 14.24 -3.37 6.33
CA ARG A 66 15.61 -2.91 6.57
C ARG A 66 15.89 -1.71 5.65
N PRO A 67 15.96 -0.48 6.20
CA PRO A 67 16.22 0.68 5.38
C PRO A 67 17.61 0.58 4.75
N TYR A 68 17.69 0.93 3.47
CA TYR A 68 18.93 1.11 2.75
C TYR A 68 19.00 2.56 2.27
N PHE A 69 20.20 3.13 2.32
CA PHE A 69 20.43 4.52 1.98
C PHE A 69 21.52 4.60 0.93
N ASN A 70 21.37 5.55 0.01
CA ASN A 70 22.43 5.91 -0.91
C ASN A 70 23.35 6.91 -0.22
N TYR A 71 24.66 6.70 -0.36
CA TYR A 71 25.64 7.66 0.12
C TYR A 71 25.70 8.85 -0.82
N THR A 72 25.65 10.05 -0.26
CA THR A 72 25.85 11.31 -0.98
C THR A 72 27.11 11.97 -0.42
N GLU A 73 28.03 12.36 -1.29
CA GLU A 73 29.26 13.04 -0.89
C GLU A 73 28.93 14.39 -0.22
N GLY A 74 29.60 14.70 0.90
CA GLY A 74 29.39 15.93 1.67
C GLY A 74 28.14 15.98 2.54
N ILE A 75 27.32 14.91 2.60
CA ILE A 75 26.10 14.86 3.42
C ILE A 75 26.38 15.01 4.93
N ASP A 76 27.55 14.57 5.37
CA ASP A 76 28.02 14.67 6.75
C ASP A 76 28.10 16.13 7.23
N SER A 77 28.68 17.01 6.40
CA SER A 77 28.83 18.43 6.72
C SER A 77 27.47 19.13 6.84
N VAL A 78 26.55 18.80 5.93
CA VAL A 78 25.18 19.35 5.89
C VAL A 78 24.38 18.89 7.10
N GLN A 79 24.41 17.59 7.41
CA GLN A 79 23.66 17.03 8.54
C GLN A 79 24.22 17.52 9.89
N LEU A 80 25.54 17.71 10.00
CA LEU A 80 26.16 18.24 11.21
C LEU A 80 25.73 19.69 11.47
N GLU A 81 25.67 20.51 10.43
CA GLU A 81 25.24 21.90 10.55
C GLU A 81 23.75 22.00 10.92
N LEU A 82 22.90 21.22 10.26
CA LEU A 82 21.48 21.11 10.62
C LEU A 82 21.28 20.65 12.07
N PHE A 83 22.06 19.65 12.51
CA PHE A 83 22.02 19.17 13.88
C PHE A 83 22.40 20.26 14.88
N LYS A 84 23.49 21.00 14.65
CA LYS A 84 23.91 22.10 15.52
C LYS A 84 22.82 23.16 15.66
N GLN A 85 22.20 23.56 14.55
CA GLN A 85 21.14 24.56 14.56
C GLN A 85 19.92 24.08 15.34
N ALA A 86 19.46 22.84 15.08
CA ALA A 86 18.34 22.23 15.79
C ALA A 86 18.64 22.09 17.30
N PHE A 87 19.85 21.64 17.63
CA PHE A 87 20.29 21.48 19.01
C PHE A 87 20.34 22.82 19.75
N LEU A 88 20.96 23.85 19.16
CA LEU A 88 21.06 25.18 19.77
C LEU A 88 19.68 25.79 19.99
N HIS A 89 18.78 25.68 19.01
CA HIS A 89 17.41 26.14 19.14
C HIS A 89 16.70 25.45 20.32
N GLN A 90 16.79 24.12 20.40
CA GLN A 90 16.19 23.35 21.49
C GLN A 90 16.82 23.70 22.85
N TRP A 91 18.13 23.93 22.88
CA TRP A 91 18.87 24.29 24.08
C TRP A 91 18.45 25.66 24.63
N GLU A 92 18.26 26.65 23.75
CA GLU A 92 17.77 27.97 24.16
C GLU A 92 16.33 27.90 24.70
N SER A 93 15.47 27.09 24.08
CA SER A 93 14.11 26.83 24.60
C SER A 93 14.17 26.26 26.01
N TYR A 94 14.95 25.19 26.21
CA TYR A 94 15.12 24.55 27.52
C TYR A 94 15.64 25.50 28.60
N LYS A 95 16.62 26.36 28.26
CA LYS A 95 17.14 27.37 29.19
C LYS A 95 16.09 28.39 29.61
N LYS A 96 15.26 28.85 28.68
CA LYS A 96 14.17 29.80 28.98
C LYS A 96 13.14 29.16 29.89
N ASP A 97 12.69 27.95 29.56
CA ASP A 97 11.70 27.22 30.35
C ASP A 97 12.23 26.99 31.78
N SER A 98 13.45 26.50 31.93
CA SER A 98 14.07 26.27 33.24
C SER A 98 14.30 27.56 34.05
N ALA A 99 14.65 28.67 33.40
CA ALA A 99 14.74 29.98 34.05
C ALA A 99 13.36 30.48 34.51
N GLU A 100 12.32 30.27 33.72
CA GLU A 100 10.95 30.62 34.05
C GLU A 100 10.40 29.80 35.23
N PHE A 101 10.64 28.47 35.24
CA PHE A 101 10.31 27.59 36.37
C PHE A 101 10.97 28.06 37.67
N ARG A 102 12.27 28.38 37.62
CA ARG A 102 13.03 28.87 38.78
C ARG A 102 12.51 30.23 39.27
N ASN A 103 12.20 31.15 38.37
CA ASN A 103 11.66 32.46 38.72
C ASN A 103 10.24 32.38 39.30
N LYS A 104 9.39 31.49 38.76
CA LYS A 104 8.05 31.21 39.30
C LYS A 104 8.12 30.66 40.72
N ASN A 105 9.00 29.70 40.98
CA ASN A 105 9.20 29.14 42.32
C ASN A 105 9.72 30.20 43.30
N LYS A 106 10.67 31.05 42.88
CA LYS A 106 11.15 32.16 43.72
C LYS A 106 10.03 33.14 44.07
N ARG A 107 9.17 33.50 43.11
CA ARG A 107 8.01 34.37 43.35
C ARG A 107 6.99 33.73 44.30
N GLN A 108 6.71 32.44 44.16
CA GLN A 108 5.82 31.70 45.05
C GLN A 108 6.36 31.64 46.49
N LEU A 109 7.66 31.37 46.66
CA LEU A 109 8.30 31.36 47.98
C LEU A 109 8.24 32.74 48.64
N VAL A 110 8.57 33.81 47.91
CA VAL A 110 8.47 35.18 48.42
C VAL A 110 7.03 35.50 48.83
N GLN A 111 6.03 35.16 48.02
CA GLN A 111 4.62 35.36 48.36
C GLN A 111 4.18 34.57 49.60
N SER A 112 4.74 33.38 49.86
CA SER A 112 4.43 32.63 51.08
C SER A 112 5.03 33.25 52.35
N TYR A 113 6.21 33.89 52.26
CA TYR A 113 6.84 34.54 53.42
C TYR A 113 6.13 35.84 53.84
N PHE A 114 5.53 36.57 52.91
CA PHE A 114 4.82 37.84 53.19
C PHE A 114 3.33 37.65 53.58
N ARG A 115 2.87 36.40 53.77
CA ARG A 115 1.47 36.08 54.10
C ARG A 115 1.26 35.59 55.55
N MET A 116 2.32 35.58 56.36
CA MET A 116 2.30 35.42 57.83
C MET A 116 2.45 36.79 58.49
#